data_AF-A0A7C1HNR1-F1
#
_entry.id   AF-A0A7C1HNR1-F1
#
_cell.length_a   1.000
_cell.length_b   1.000
_cell.length_c   1.000
_cell.angle_alpha   90.00
_cell.angle_beta   90.00
_cell.angle_gamma   90.00
#
_symmetry.space_group_name_H-M   'P 1'
#
loop_
_entity.id
_entity.type
_entity.pdbx_description
1 polymer ?
#
loop_
_entity_poly.entity_id
_entity_poly.type
_entity_poly.pdbx_seq_one_letter_code
_entity_poly.pdbx_strand_id
1 'polypeptide(L)'
;MFICRRPSLRPALNCVVLRHNFSDIKEREVETVGEIIAPMAGKVIDVRVKVGDQVSDGDEVVVIEAMKMEIPVVAPESGTVAEITCREGDAVEADGMLVKLS
;
A
#
# COMPACT_ATOMS: atom_id res chain seq x y z
N MET A 1 -56.81 -7.28 7.57
CA MET A 1 -56.46 -8.14 6.42
C MET A 1 -56.11 -7.23 5.24
N PHE A 2 -55.07 -7.53 4.47
CA PHE A 2 -54.56 -6.83 3.26
C PHE A 2 -53.49 -5.74 3.50
N ILE A 3 -52.21 -6.14 3.67
CA ILE A 3 -51.13 -6.41 2.69
C ILE A 3 -50.17 -5.21 2.48
N CYS A 4 -49.08 -5.16 3.27
CA CYS A 4 -47.88 -4.43 2.89
C CYS A 4 -47.04 -5.30 1.94
N ARG A 5 -47.13 -5.06 0.63
CA ARG A 5 -46.12 -5.49 -0.35
C ARG A 5 -45.63 -4.25 -1.10
N ARG A 6 -44.36 -3.92 -0.90
CA ARG A 6 -43.61 -2.99 -1.77
C ARG A 6 -43.62 -3.52 -3.20
N PRO A 7 -43.61 -2.63 -4.20
CA PRO A 7 -42.53 -2.73 -5.18
C PRO A 7 -42.00 -1.36 -5.66
N SER A 8 -40.67 -1.28 -5.71
CA SER A 8 -39.84 -0.69 -6.77
C SER A 8 -40.49 0.22 -7.83
N LEU A 9 -39.96 1.43 -8.01
CA LEU A 9 -39.49 1.93 -9.33
C LEU A 9 -38.84 3.33 -9.18
N ARG A 10 -37.55 3.44 -9.55
CA ARG A 10 -36.90 4.67 -10.09
C ARG A 10 -37.40 4.85 -11.53
N PRO A 11 -37.41 6.02 -12.23
CA PRO A 11 -36.17 6.79 -12.54
C PRO A 11 -36.27 8.29 -12.95
N ALA A 12 -35.08 8.89 -13.19
CA ALA A 12 -34.70 9.97 -14.14
C ALA A 12 -35.15 11.44 -13.85
N LEU A 13 -34.44 12.55 -14.12
CA LEU A 13 -33.31 12.96 -14.98
C LEU A 13 -32.52 14.12 -14.27
N ASN A 14 -31.19 14.11 -14.21
CA ASN A 14 -30.22 14.79 -15.11
C ASN A 14 -30.12 16.34 -14.99
N CYS A 15 -29.08 16.84 -14.31
CA CYS A 15 -28.40 18.11 -14.60
C CYS A 15 -26.93 18.00 -14.16
N VAL A 16 -26.05 18.60 -14.92
CA VAL A 16 -24.66 18.21 -15.18
C VAL A 16 -23.69 19.33 -14.71
N VAL A 17 -22.52 18.90 -14.25
CA VAL A 17 -21.26 19.65 -13.96
C VAL A 17 -21.18 20.45 -12.65
N LEU A 18 -20.40 19.93 -11.69
CA LEU A 18 -19.13 20.55 -11.30
C LEU A 18 -18.09 19.44 -11.05
N ARG A 19 -17.18 19.29 -12.02
CA ARG A 19 -15.84 18.74 -11.83
C ARG A 19 -15.17 19.56 -10.73
N HIS A 20 -14.59 18.94 -9.71
CA HIS A 20 -13.30 19.33 -9.09
C HIS A 20 -12.88 18.21 -8.10
N ASN A 21 -11.89 17.44 -8.57
CA ASN A 21 -10.91 16.61 -7.86
C ASN A 21 -11.40 15.60 -6.82
N PHE A 22 -11.56 14.38 -7.32
CA PHE A 22 -11.65 13.11 -6.62
C PHE A 22 -10.23 12.62 -6.26
N SER A 23 -9.49 13.50 -5.58
CA SER A 23 -8.09 13.38 -5.17
C SER A 23 -8.09 14.28 -3.94
N ASP A 24 -7.92 13.84 -2.70
CA ASP A 24 -6.94 12.90 -2.19
C ASP A 24 -7.38 12.54 -0.77
N ILE A 25 -7.98 11.37 -0.56
CA ILE A 25 -8.01 10.74 0.75
C ILE A 25 -7.74 9.27 0.48
N LYS A 26 -6.45 8.95 0.29
CA LYS A 26 -5.96 7.59 0.23
C LYS A 26 -5.61 7.17 1.66
N GLU A 27 -6.63 7.12 2.51
CA GLU A 27 -6.58 6.36 3.76
C GLU A 27 -6.51 4.88 3.36
N ARG A 28 -5.30 4.42 3.02
CA ARG A 28 -5.01 2.99 2.97
C ARG A 28 -4.65 2.57 4.39
N GLU A 29 -5.67 2.21 5.14
CA GLU A 29 -5.51 1.36 6.31
C GLU A 29 -5.04 -0.01 5.79
N VAL A 30 -3.73 -0.20 5.80
CA VAL A 30 -3.06 -1.44 5.39
C VAL A 30 -3.01 -2.36 6.59
N GLU A 31 -4.15 -2.93 6.96
CA GLU A 31 -4.20 -4.20 7.69
C GLU A 31 -4.25 -5.32 6.65
N THR A 32 -3.12 -5.53 6.00
CA THR A 32 -2.92 -6.59 5.02
C THR A 32 -1.72 -7.38 5.53
N VAL A 33 -2.01 -8.48 6.20
CA VAL A 33 -1.04 -9.50 6.63
C VAL A 33 -0.09 -9.76 5.45
N GLY A 34 1.20 -9.46 5.63
CA GLY A 34 2.21 -9.52 4.57
C GLY A 34 2.61 -8.20 3.86
N GLU A 35 2.11 -7.01 4.22
CA GLU A 35 2.61 -5.75 3.62
C GLU A 35 3.76 -5.12 4.45
N ILE A 36 4.91 -4.94 3.82
CA ILE A 36 6.07 -4.26 4.40
C ILE A 36 6.03 -2.79 3.99
N ILE A 37 5.83 -1.93 4.99
CA ILE A 37 5.77 -0.48 4.83
C ILE A 37 7.07 0.18 5.29
N ALA A 38 7.32 1.40 4.81
CA ALA A 38 8.44 2.20 5.26
C ALA A 38 8.18 2.76 6.68
N PRO A 39 9.03 2.47 7.67
CA PRO A 39 8.86 2.98 9.03
C PRO A 39 9.10 4.50 9.12
N MET A 40 9.79 5.08 8.14
CA MET A 40 10.12 6.50 8.08
C MET A 40 10.31 6.93 6.63
N ALA A 41 10.01 8.20 6.33
CA ALA A 41 10.29 8.78 5.02
C ALA A 41 11.79 8.88 4.77
N GLY A 42 12.21 8.56 3.54
CA GLY A 42 13.63 8.55 3.17
C GLY A 42 13.84 8.20 1.71
N LYS A 43 15.07 7.82 1.37
CA LYS A 43 15.45 7.41 0.03
C LYS A 43 15.90 5.96 0.05
N VAL A 44 15.35 5.14 -0.83
CA VAL A 44 15.80 3.76 -0.98
C VAL A 44 17.20 3.77 -1.58
N ILE A 45 18.15 3.13 -0.93
CA ILE A 45 19.54 3.04 -1.41
C ILE A 45 19.89 1.66 -1.92
N ASP A 46 19.24 0.62 -1.39
CA ASP A 46 19.51 -0.77 -1.73
C ASP A 46 18.23 -1.59 -1.56
N VAL A 47 17.96 -2.51 -2.49
CA VAL A 47 16.84 -3.44 -2.43
C VAL A 47 17.41 -4.85 -2.52
N ARG A 48 17.39 -5.59 -1.41
CA ARG A 48 18.03 -6.91 -1.31
C ARG A 48 17.16 -8.06 -1.79
N VAL A 49 15.89 -7.79 -2.07
CA VAL A 49 14.91 -8.78 -2.47
C VAL A 49 14.37 -8.53 -3.87
N LYS A 50 13.93 -9.60 -4.53
CA LYS A 50 13.28 -9.55 -5.83
C LYS A 50 11.89 -10.19 -5.76
N VAL A 51 11.03 -9.81 -6.69
CA VAL A 51 9.72 -10.46 -6.85
C VAL A 51 9.95 -11.95 -7.11
N GLY A 52 9.34 -12.79 -6.27
CA GLY A 52 9.49 -14.25 -6.27
C GLY A 52 10.54 -14.79 -5.29
N ASP A 53 11.32 -13.95 -4.60
CA ASP A 53 12.24 -14.42 -3.56
C ASP A 53 11.49 -14.82 -2.29
N GLN A 54 12.02 -15.83 -1.58
CA GLN A 54 11.59 -16.19 -0.23
C GLN A 54 12.37 -15.38 0.79
N VAL A 55 11.64 -14.70 1.66
CA VAL A 55 12.18 -13.96 2.81
C VAL A 55 11.77 -14.65 4.10
N SER A 56 12.62 -14.56 5.12
CA SER A 56 12.32 -15.06 6.47
C SER A 56 11.99 -13.90 7.41
N ASP A 57 11.39 -14.19 8.57
CA ASP A 57 11.20 -13.21 9.62
C ASP A 57 12.55 -12.59 10.01
N GLY A 58 12.59 -11.25 10.08
CA GLY A 58 13.81 -10.51 10.37
C GLY A 58 14.80 -10.38 9.22
N ASP A 59 14.50 -10.92 8.03
CA ASP A 59 15.37 -10.75 6.86
C ASP A 59 15.29 -9.33 6.29
N GLU A 60 16.43 -8.77 5.88
CA GLU A 60 16.54 -7.40 5.40
C GLU A 60 16.02 -7.29 3.96
N VAL A 61 14.89 -6.61 3.77
CA VAL A 61 14.28 -6.49 2.43
C VAL A 61 14.79 -5.27 1.67
N VAL A 62 14.85 -4.12 2.34
CA VAL A 62 15.12 -2.81 1.72
C VAL A 62 15.94 -1.98 2.69
N VAL A 63 16.88 -1.18 2.20
CA VAL A 63 17.62 -0.22 3.02
C VAL A 63 17.23 1.19 2.62
N ILE A 64 16.77 1.96 3.61
CA ILE A 64 16.34 3.35 3.43
C ILE A 64 17.38 4.27 4.07
N GLU A 65 17.81 5.29 3.35
CA GLU A 65 18.59 6.40 3.89
C GLU A 65 17.64 7.51 4.36
N ALA A 66 17.66 7.80 5.66
CA ALA A 66 17.02 8.97 6.25
C ALA A 66 18.07 9.79 7.02
N MET A 67 18.17 11.10 6.71
CA MET A 67 19.08 12.03 7.42
C MET A 67 20.55 11.56 7.51
N LYS A 68 21.11 11.02 6.42
CA LYS A 68 22.47 10.42 6.33
C LYS A 68 22.68 9.15 7.16
N MET A 69 21.60 8.50 7.57
CA MET A 69 21.62 7.25 8.31
C MET A 69 20.88 6.18 7.52
N GLU A 70 21.50 5.01 7.38
CA GLU A 70 20.93 3.85 6.70
C GLU A 70 20.11 3.05 7.71
N ILE A 71 18.84 2.83 7.40
CA ILE A 71 17.89 2.09 8.22
C ILE A 71 17.44 0.87 7.40
N PRO A 72 17.88 -0.34 7.77
CA PRO A 72 17.39 -1.57 7.15
C PRO A 72 15.94 -1.82 7.56
N VAL A 73 15.09 -2.07 6.58
CA VAL A 73 13.72 -2.53 6.75
C VAL A 73 13.73 -4.05 6.70
N VAL A 74 13.23 -4.67 7.77
CA VAL A 74 13.16 -6.12 7.90
C VAL A 74 11.76 -6.64 7.61
N ALA A 75 11.65 -7.89 7.16
CA ALA A 75 10.37 -8.56 6.99
C ALA A 75 9.76 -8.91 8.36
N PRO A 76 8.48 -8.56 8.61
CA PRO A 76 7.79 -8.90 9.86
C PRO A 76 7.42 -10.39 9.94
N GLU A 77 7.35 -11.08 8.81
CA GLU A 77 7.00 -12.49 8.70
C GLU A 77 7.74 -13.15 7.53
N SER A 78 7.90 -14.47 7.60
CA SER A 78 8.44 -15.28 6.51
C SER A 78 7.39 -15.43 5.40
N GLY A 79 7.77 -15.17 4.15
CA GLY A 79 6.84 -15.20 3.03
C GLY A 79 7.53 -15.14 1.68
N THR A 80 6.76 -15.13 0.60
CA THR A 80 7.29 -14.93 -0.76
C THR A 80 6.98 -13.52 -1.23
N VAL A 81 7.96 -12.83 -1.80
CA VAL A 81 7.77 -11.48 -2.34
C VAL A 81 6.84 -11.52 -3.56
N ALA A 82 5.63 -11.00 -3.41
CA ALA A 82 4.64 -10.95 -4.46
C ALA A 82 4.78 -9.69 -5.33
N GLU A 83 5.07 -8.55 -4.71
CA GLU A 83 5.18 -7.26 -5.40
C GLU A 83 6.19 -6.35 -4.70
N ILE A 84 6.97 -5.59 -5.48
CA ILE A 84 7.89 -4.56 -4.97
C ILE A 84 7.51 -3.25 -5.64
N THR A 85 7.17 -2.24 -4.84
CA THR A 85 6.78 -0.91 -5.31
C THR A 85 7.96 0.08 -5.26
N CYS A 86 9.01 -0.26 -4.53
CA CYS A 86 10.21 0.56 -4.38
C CYS A 86 11.34 0.13 -5.33
N ARG A 87 12.26 1.07 -5.63
CA ARG A 87 13.46 0.82 -6.41
C ARG A 87 14.64 1.56 -5.79
N GLU A 88 15.85 1.10 -6.06
CA GLU A 88 17.07 1.82 -5.70
C GLU A 88 17.02 3.26 -6.25
N GLY A 89 17.24 4.22 -5.37
CA GLY A 89 17.20 5.65 -5.68
C GLY A 89 15.82 6.31 -5.55
N ASP A 90 14.76 5.54 -5.30
CA ASP A 90 13.41 6.06 -5.20
C ASP A 90 13.16 6.74 -3.83
N ALA A 91 12.35 7.79 -3.83
CA ALA A 91 11.95 8.48 -2.60
C ALA A 91 10.69 7.82 -2.04
N VAL A 92 10.74 7.42 -0.78
CA VAL A 92 9.64 6.75 -0.08
C VAL A 92 9.15 7.63 1.07
N GLU A 93 7.84 7.67 1.27
CA GLU A 93 7.24 8.37 2.39
C GLU A 93 7.03 7.42 3.58
N ALA A 94 6.82 7.98 4.77
CA ALA A 94 6.43 7.19 5.93
C ALA A 94 5.12 6.44 5.63
N ASP A 95 5.04 5.18 6.08
CA ASP A 95 3.91 4.28 5.82
C ASP A 95 3.70 3.95 4.33
N GLY A 96 4.67 4.32 3.47
CA GLY A 96 4.68 3.95 2.07
C GLY A 96 4.86 2.44 1.89
N MET A 97 4.03 1.83 1.06
CA MET A 97 4.15 0.41 0.71
C MET A 97 5.46 0.16 -0.06
N LEU A 98 6.33 -0.69 0.48
CA LEU A 98 7.61 -1.05 -0.14
C LEU A 98 7.50 -2.39 -0.85
N VAL A 99 7.05 -3.41 -0.11
CA VAL A 99 7.02 -4.81 -0.54
C VAL A 99 5.72 -5.44 -0.06
N LYS A 100 5.13 -6.28 -0.89
CA LYS A 100 4.01 -7.15 -0.53
C LYS A 100 4.47 -8.59 -0.53
N LEU A 101 4.23 -9.28 0.57
CA LEU A 101 4.38 -10.72 0.74
C LEU A 101 3.04 -11.41 0.45
N SER A 102 3.12 -12.66 -0.02
CA SER A 102 1.99 -13.57 -0.21
C SER A 102 2.16 -14.85 0.57
#